data_AF-A0A9D6PKH7-F1
#
_entry.id   AF-A0A9D6PKH7-F1
#
_cell.length_a   1.000
_cell.length_b   1.000
_cell.length_c   1.000
_cell.angle_alpha   90.00
_cell.angle_beta   90.00
_cell.angle_gamma   90.00
#
_symmetry.space_group_name_H-M   'P 1'
#
loop_
_entity.id
_entity.type
_entity.pdbx_description
1 polymer ?
#
loop_
_entity_poly.entity_id
_entity_poly.type
_entity_poly.pdbx_seq_one_letter_code
_entity_poly.pdbx_strand_id
1 'polypeptide(L)'
;MPGVRSFELSVIACSQLKMRNSLKICGEFYLKSSWLCRKVNQPLQEKEAQKKALEFFIRVFRPYMAMNNKFPSKEEIILRSERGMEILAERAVIYTGFLIAELSWRTGQYMQARQYFEEIKRLPFFNKFPALMKHVNSVHNKHTEGEKTPSR
;
A
#
# COMPACT_ATOMS: atom_id res chain seq x y z
N MET A 1 31.81 4.19 -10.47
CA MET A 1 30.74 3.63 -9.60
C MET A 1 29.78 2.79 -10.45
N PRO A 2 29.75 1.45 -10.35
CA PRO A 2 28.95 0.60 -11.22
C PRO A 2 27.60 0.14 -10.62
N GLY A 3 27.14 0.71 -9.50
CA GLY A 3 25.90 0.30 -8.83
C GLY A 3 24.58 0.81 -9.45
N VAL A 4 24.64 1.68 -10.45
CA VAL A 4 23.45 2.35 -11.03
C VAL A 4 22.74 1.48 -12.08
N ARG A 5 23.42 0.51 -12.70
CA ARG A 5 22.85 -0.28 -13.82
C ARG A 5 21.86 -1.36 -13.39
N SER A 6 22.05 -2.01 -12.24
CA SER A 6 21.19 -3.12 -11.79
C SER A 6 19.79 -2.65 -11.38
N PHE A 7 19.71 -1.45 -10.80
CA PHE A 7 18.46 -0.84 -10.37
C PHE A 7 17.60 -0.40 -11.56
N GLU A 8 18.20 0.33 -12.50
CA GLU A 8 17.53 0.75 -13.73
C GLU A 8 17.04 -0.47 -14.52
N LEU A 9 17.86 -1.53 -14.63
CA LEU A 9 17.45 -2.79 -15.25
C LEU A 9 16.30 -3.48 -14.52
N SER A 10 16.24 -3.42 -13.19
CA SER A 10 15.14 -4.00 -12.41
C SER A 10 13.83 -3.22 -12.59
N VAL A 11 13.91 -1.88 -12.63
CA VAL A 11 12.75 -1.00 -12.88
C VAL A 11 12.26 -1.14 -14.33
N ILE A 12 13.18 -1.20 -15.30
CA ILE A 12 12.88 -1.42 -16.72
C ILE A 12 12.32 -2.83 -16.92
N ALA A 13 12.89 -3.86 -16.32
CA ALA A 13 12.35 -5.21 -16.38
C ALA A 13 10.94 -5.25 -15.78
N CYS A 14 10.67 -4.53 -14.70
CA CYS A 14 9.33 -4.44 -14.11
C CYS A 14 8.32 -3.74 -15.02
N SER A 15 8.71 -2.66 -15.70
CA SER A 15 7.82 -1.97 -16.65
C SER A 15 7.58 -2.82 -17.91
N GLN A 16 8.58 -3.60 -18.32
CA GLN A 16 8.54 -4.49 -19.49
C GLN A 16 7.80 -5.81 -19.23
N LEU A 17 7.89 -6.37 -18.01
CA LEU A 17 7.31 -7.67 -17.66
C LEU A 17 5.78 -7.69 -17.68
N LYS A 18 5.11 -6.54 -17.85
CA LYS A 18 3.66 -6.43 -18.02
C LYS A 18 2.93 -7.47 -17.16
N MET A 19 3.20 -7.48 -15.84
CA MET A 19 2.54 -8.37 -14.87
C MET A 19 1.08 -7.96 -14.67
N ARG A 20 0.33 -7.92 -15.77
CA ARG A 20 -1.02 -7.37 -15.93
C ARG A 20 -2.02 -8.08 -15.02
N ASN A 21 -1.74 -9.32 -14.63
CA ASN A 21 -2.61 -10.16 -13.82
C ASN A 21 -2.13 -10.32 -12.37
N SER A 22 -1.14 -9.54 -11.91
CA SER A 22 -0.57 -9.71 -10.56
C SER A 22 -0.28 -8.37 -9.88
N LEU A 23 -1.31 -7.53 -9.82
CA LEU A 23 -1.25 -6.16 -9.29
C LEU A 23 -0.60 -6.06 -7.90
N LYS A 24 -0.91 -7.00 -7.00
CA LYS A 24 -0.31 -7.04 -5.66
C LYS A 24 1.20 -7.29 -5.71
N ILE A 25 1.65 -8.21 -6.57
CA ILE A 25 3.07 -8.52 -6.77
C ILE A 25 3.80 -7.30 -7.35
N CYS A 26 3.17 -6.57 -8.28
CA CYS A 26 3.72 -5.31 -8.78
C CYS A 26 3.94 -4.30 -7.65
N GLY A 27 2.95 -4.11 -6.78
CA GLY A 27 3.07 -3.22 -5.62
C GLY A 27 4.20 -3.63 -4.67
N GLU A 28 4.30 -4.92 -4.34
CA GLU A 28 5.36 -5.47 -3.49
C GLU A 28 6.76 -5.33 -4.12
N PHE A 29 6.86 -5.47 -5.44
CA PHE A 29 8.10 -5.23 -6.17
C PHE A 29 8.55 -3.78 -6.06
N TYR A 30 7.66 -2.82 -6.33
CA TYR A 30 8.00 -1.40 -6.18
C TYR A 30 8.36 -1.02 -4.75
N LEU A 31 7.77 -1.67 -3.74
CA LEU A 31 8.16 -1.49 -2.35
C LEU A 31 9.60 -1.97 -2.07
N LYS A 32 10.00 -3.11 -2.66
CA LYS A 32 11.40 -3.59 -2.60
C LYS A 32 12.35 -2.64 -3.34
N SER A 33 11.95 -2.12 -4.49
CA SER A 33 12.71 -1.10 -5.22
C SER A 33 12.91 0.17 -4.39
N SER A 34 11.87 0.62 -3.68
CA SER A 34 11.98 1.76 -2.74
C SER A 34 13.02 1.50 -1.64
N TRP A 35 13.00 0.30 -1.03
CA TRP A 35 14.00 -0.06 -0.03
C TRP A 35 15.42 -0.05 -0.60
N LEU A 36 15.60 -0.56 -1.82
CA LEU A 36 16.91 -0.56 -2.49
C LEU A 36 17.38 0.86 -2.78
N CYS A 37 16.54 1.74 -3.32
CA CYS A 37 16.86 3.16 -3.54
C CYS A 37 17.38 3.82 -2.27
N ARG A 38 16.75 3.56 -1.12
CA ARG A 38 17.19 4.06 0.17
C ARG A 38 18.60 3.59 0.52
N LYS A 39 18.91 2.31 0.27
CA LYS A 39 20.23 1.72 0.54
C LYS A 39 21.34 2.30 -0.33
N VAL A 40 21.02 2.75 -1.54
CA VAL A 40 21.98 3.38 -2.47
C VAL A 40 21.90 4.91 -2.47
N ASN A 41 21.21 5.50 -1.48
CA ASN A 41 21.05 6.95 -1.30
C ASN A 41 20.45 7.68 -2.52
N GLN A 42 19.37 7.12 -3.08
CA GLN A 42 18.64 7.66 -4.24
C GLN A 42 17.22 8.11 -3.82
N PRO A 43 17.07 9.26 -3.13
CA PRO A 43 15.80 9.65 -2.49
C PRO A 43 14.68 9.99 -3.48
N LEU A 44 15.00 10.53 -4.67
CA LEU A 44 13.99 10.85 -5.69
C LEU A 44 13.37 9.58 -6.27
N GLN A 45 14.21 8.58 -6.58
CA GLN A 45 13.82 7.28 -7.09
C GLN A 45 13.12 6.45 -6.01
N GLU A 46 13.51 6.60 -4.74
CA GLU A 46 12.76 6.02 -3.62
C GLU A 46 11.32 6.53 -3.61
N LYS A 47 11.14 7.86 -3.69
CA LYS A 47 9.81 8.48 -3.68
C LYS A 47 8.96 8.06 -4.88
N GLU A 48 9.55 7.95 -6.06
CA GLU A 48 8.84 7.48 -7.26
C GLU A 48 8.42 6.01 -7.13
N ALA A 49 9.31 5.14 -6.63
CA ALA A 49 8.97 3.75 -6.35
C ALA A 49 7.84 3.63 -5.31
N GLN A 50 7.83 4.46 -4.26
CA GLN A 50 6.73 4.51 -3.28
C GLN A 50 5.40 4.93 -3.91
N LYS A 51 5.40 5.96 -4.78
CA LYS A 51 4.20 6.38 -5.51
C LYS A 51 3.65 5.28 -6.41
N LYS A 52 4.53 4.55 -7.11
CA LYS A 52 4.13 3.40 -7.93
C LYS A 52 3.57 2.24 -7.11
N ALA A 53 4.22 1.89 -5.99
CA ALA A 53 3.69 0.89 -5.08
C ALA A 53 2.29 1.27 -4.56
N LEU A 54 2.12 2.54 -4.18
CA LEU A 54 0.84 3.08 -3.73
C LEU A 54 -0.26 2.95 -4.79
N GLU A 55 0.03 3.31 -6.04
CA GLU A 55 -0.91 3.18 -7.18
C GLU A 55 -1.42 1.73 -7.32
N PHE A 56 -0.54 0.75 -7.27
CA PHE A 56 -0.91 -0.67 -7.35
C PHE A 56 -1.72 -1.14 -6.15
N PHE A 57 -1.30 -0.80 -4.93
CA PHE A 57 -2.02 -1.23 -3.74
C PHE A 57 -3.42 -0.62 -3.67
N ILE A 58 -3.59 0.66 -4.05
CA ILE A 58 -4.92 1.28 -4.16
C ILE A 58 -5.82 0.49 -5.11
N ARG A 59 -5.32 0.10 -6.28
CA ARG A 59 -6.09 -0.71 -7.24
C ARG A 59 -6.48 -2.07 -6.67
N VAL A 60 -5.55 -2.73 -5.97
CA VAL A 60 -5.80 -4.01 -5.30
C VAL A 60 -6.83 -3.88 -4.17
N PHE A 61 -6.80 -2.78 -3.41
CA PHE A 61 -7.67 -2.58 -2.26
C PHE A 61 -9.06 -2.04 -2.62
N ARG A 62 -9.20 -1.32 -3.74
CA ARG A 62 -10.45 -0.70 -4.18
C ARG A 62 -11.68 -1.62 -4.10
N PRO A 63 -11.63 -2.91 -4.50
CA PRO A 63 -12.79 -3.80 -4.41
C PRO A 63 -13.31 -4.03 -2.98
N TYR A 64 -12.47 -3.85 -1.97
CA TYR A 64 -12.77 -4.09 -0.55
C TYR A 64 -13.24 -2.85 0.20
N MET A 65 -13.24 -1.68 -0.46
CA MET A 65 -13.74 -0.44 0.14
C MET A 65 -15.24 -0.55 0.45
N ALA A 66 -15.63 -0.05 1.62
CA ALA A 66 -17.02 -0.04 2.03
C ALA A 66 -17.87 0.84 1.10
N MET A 67 -19.07 0.38 0.77
CA MET A 67 -20.08 1.21 0.09
C MET A 67 -21.25 1.38 1.04
N ASN A 68 -21.70 2.63 1.23
CA ASN A 68 -22.78 2.95 2.16
C ASN A 68 -22.54 2.39 3.57
N ASN A 69 -21.31 2.52 4.07
CA ASN A 69 -20.85 2.00 5.37
C ASN A 69 -20.94 0.47 5.53
N LYS A 70 -21.12 -0.28 4.44
CA LYS A 70 -21.18 -1.74 4.45
C LYS A 70 -19.99 -2.33 3.71
N PHE A 71 -19.35 -3.33 4.32
CA PHE A 71 -18.30 -4.11 3.67
C PHE A 71 -18.92 -4.93 2.51
N PRO A 72 -18.29 -4.96 1.32
CA PRO A 72 -18.85 -5.62 0.14
C PRO A 72 -18.95 -7.14 0.28
N SER A 73 -19.94 -7.73 -0.39
CA SER A 73 -20.05 -9.18 -0.55
C SER A 73 -18.94 -9.74 -1.43
N LYS A 74 -18.77 -11.06 -1.43
CA LYS A 74 -17.77 -11.73 -2.28
C LYS A 74 -18.05 -11.48 -3.77
N GLU A 75 -19.31 -11.49 -4.18
CA GLU A 75 -19.76 -11.24 -5.55
C GLU A 75 -19.45 -9.80 -5.96
N GLU A 76 -19.70 -8.84 -5.06
CA GLU A 76 -19.36 -7.44 -5.29
C GLU A 76 -17.84 -7.23 -5.42
N ILE A 77 -17.05 -7.88 -4.56
CA ILE A 77 -15.58 -7.83 -4.64
C ILE A 77 -15.13 -8.37 -6.01
N ILE A 78 -15.65 -9.52 -6.44
CA ILE A 78 -15.30 -10.12 -7.75
C ILE A 78 -15.67 -9.17 -8.89
N LEU A 79 -16.86 -8.57 -8.86
CA LEU A 79 -17.33 -7.67 -9.92
C LEU A 79 -16.51 -6.38 -10.01
N ARG A 80 -15.99 -5.89 -8.88
CA ARG A 80 -15.10 -4.71 -8.81
C ARG A 80 -13.64 -5.04 -9.09
N SER A 81 -13.27 -6.31 -9.06
CA SER A 81 -11.89 -6.76 -9.24
C SER A 81 -11.46 -6.63 -10.71
N GLU A 82 -10.23 -6.19 -10.92
CA GLU A 82 -9.66 -6.21 -12.27
C GLU A 82 -9.48 -7.66 -12.76
N ARG A 83 -9.59 -7.88 -14.07
CA ARG A 83 -9.50 -9.22 -14.66
C ARG A 83 -8.17 -9.87 -14.30
N GLY A 84 -8.22 -11.07 -13.74
CA GLY A 84 -7.04 -11.82 -13.32
C GLY A 84 -6.49 -11.42 -11.96
N MET A 85 -7.13 -10.50 -11.22
CA MET A 85 -6.75 -10.18 -9.85
C MET A 85 -7.12 -11.32 -8.90
N GLU A 86 -6.18 -11.72 -8.05
CA GLU A 86 -6.44 -12.67 -6.98
C GLU A 86 -7.26 -12.02 -5.86
N ILE A 87 -8.27 -12.75 -5.37
CA ILE A 87 -9.06 -12.32 -4.21
C ILE A 87 -8.23 -12.51 -2.95
N LEU A 88 -8.11 -11.45 -2.16
CA LEU A 88 -7.32 -11.43 -0.94
C LEU A 88 -8.07 -12.09 0.21
N ALA A 89 -7.33 -12.86 1.01
CA ALA A 89 -7.79 -13.26 2.33
C ALA A 89 -7.92 -12.03 3.26
N GLU A 90 -8.78 -12.11 4.27
CA GLU A 90 -9.06 -11.03 5.24
C GLU A 90 -7.78 -10.34 5.77
N ARG A 91 -6.80 -11.14 6.20
CA ARG A 91 -5.53 -10.62 6.72
C ARG A 91 -4.76 -9.82 5.65
N ALA A 92 -4.77 -10.28 4.40
CA ALA A 92 -4.11 -9.60 3.30
C ALA A 92 -4.81 -8.28 2.92
N VAL A 93 -6.14 -8.20 3.07
CA VAL A 93 -6.89 -6.93 2.90
C VAL A 93 -6.40 -5.90 3.91
N ILE A 94 -6.27 -6.27 5.19
CA ILE A 94 -5.76 -5.37 6.25
C ILE A 94 -4.34 -4.91 5.92
N TYR A 95 -3.45 -5.84 5.56
CA TYR A 95 -2.06 -5.50 5.22
C TYR A 95 -1.98 -4.56 4.02
N THR A 96 -2.72 -4.81 2.94
CA THR A 96 -2.73 -3.94 1.77
C THR A 96 -3.25 -2.55 2.14
N GLY A 97 -4.36 -2.46 2.89
CA GLY A 97 -4.86 -1.17 3.38
C GLY A 97 -3.82 -0.42 4.22
N PHE A 98 -3.14 -1.13 5.12
CA PHE A 98 -2.10 -0.54 5.97
C PHE A 98 -0.90 -0.03 5.18
N LEU A 99 -0.46 -0.78 4.16
CA LEU A 99 0.61 -0.36 3.26
C LEU A 99 0.23 0.91 2.48
N ILE A 100 -1.02 1.02 2.04
CA ILE A 100 -1.53 2.23 1.40
C ILE A 100 -1.43 3.40 2.39
N ALA A 101 -1.93 3.25 3.61
CA ALA A 101 -1.89 4.30 4.62
C ALA A 101 -0.46 4.78 4.91
N GLU A 102 0.48 3.85 5.11
CA GLU A 102 1.91 4.13 5.32
C GLU A 102 2.55 4.85 4.12
N LEU A 103 2.28 4.39 2.90
CA LEU A 103 2.86 4.98 1.68
C LEU A 103 2.25 6.35 1.38
N SER A 104 0.95 6.54 1.61
CA SER A 104 0.29 7.85 1.53
C SER A 104 0.96 8.82 2.51
N TRP A 105 1.22 8.40 3.75
CA TRP A 105 1.93 9.24 4.73
C TRP A 105 3.33 9.64 4.25
N ARG A 106 4.15 8.66 3.85
CA ARG A 106 5.54 8.90 3.39
C ARG A 106 5.63 9.75 2.13
N THR A 107 4.61 9.70 1.28
CA THR A 107 4.54 10.52 0.07
C THR A 107 3.93 11.90 0.29
N GLY A 108 3.53 12.23 1.52
CA GLY A 108 2.97 13.53 1.91
C GLY A 108 1.45 13.65 1.73
N GLN A 109 0.75 12.55 1.47
CA GLN A 109 -0.70 12.50 1.28
C GLN A 109 -1.40 12.18 2.61
N TYR A 110 -1.25 13.05 3.61
CA TYR A 110 -1.68 12.80 4.99
C TYR A 110 -3.19 12.54 5.14
N MET A 111 -4.02 13.32 4.44
CA MET A 111 -5.48 13.12 4.44
C MET A 111 -5.87 11.73 3.92
N GLN A 112 -5.20 11.28 2.86
CA GLN A 112 -5.42 9.94 2.31
C GLN A 112 -4.94 8.87 3.29
N ALA A 113 -3.77 9.04 3.92
CA ALA A 113 -3.25 8.13 4.92
C ALA A 113 -4.27 7.91 6.06
N ARG A 114 -4.81 9.01 6.60
CA ARG A 114 -5.82 8.97 7.66
C ARG A 114 -7.10 8.24 7.22
N GLN A 115 -7.59 8.51 6.01
CA GLN A 115 -8.75 7.82 5.46
C GLN A 115 -8.52 6.30 5.42
N TYR A 116 -7.39 5.84 4.89
CA TYR A 116 -7.10 4.40 4.84
C TYR A 116 -6.94 3.77 6.22
N PHE A 117 -6.32 4.46 7.20
CA PHE A 117 -6.28 3.95 8.56
C PHE A 117 -7.69 3.74 9.15
N GLU A 118 -8.61 4.69 8.91
CA GLU A 118 -9.99 4.57 9.38
C GLU A 118 -10.77 3.49 8.62
N GLU A 119 -10.58 3.36 7.30
CA GLU A 119 -11.17 2.27 6.50
C GLU A 119 -10.75 0.89 7.02
N ILE A 120 -9.47 0.70 7.35
CA ILE A 120 -8.97 -0.56 7.92
C ILE A 120 -9.65 -0.88 9.25
N LYS A 121 -9.79 0.11 10.14
CA LYS A 121 -10.42 -0.07 11.45
C LYS A 121 -11.90 -0.45 11.34
N ARG A 122 -12.56 -0.05 10.25
CA ARG A 122 -13.97 -0.38 9.95
C ARG A 122 -14.15 -1.76 9.33
N LEU A 123 -13.08 -2.46 8.95
CA LEU A 123 -13.19 -3.80 8.39
C LEU A 123 -13.80 -4.78 9.42
N PRO A 124 -14.81 -5.58 9.04
CA PRO A 124 -15.56 -6.42 9.99
C PRO A 124 -14.73 -7.54 10.61
N PHE A 125 -13.56 -7.84 10.03
CA PHE A 125 -12.62 -8.87 10.48
C PHE A 125 -11.34 -8.29 11.10
N PHE A 126 -11.24 -6.97 11.30
CA PHE A 126 -10.03 -6.34 11.84
C PHE A 126 -9.67 -6.85 13.24
N ASN A 127 -10.68 -7.02 14.09
CA ASN A 127 -10.54 -7.55 15.45
C ASN A 127 -10.08 -9.01 15.51
N LYS A 128 -10.19 -9.79 14.42
CA LYS A 128 -9.70 -11.18 14.35
C LYS A 128 -8.17 -11.28 14.40
N PHE A 129 -7.45 -10.17 14.21
CA PHE A 129 -5.98 -10.15 14.15
C PHE A 129 -5.39 -9.17 15.19
N PRO A 130 -5.38 -9.51 16.50
CA PRO A 130 -5.02 -8.57 17.58
C PRO A 130 -3.62 -7.95 17.46
N ALA A 131 -2.63 -8.73 17.03
CA ALA A 131 -1.26 -8.23 16.83
C ALA A 131 -1.20 -7.18 15.70
N LEU A 132 -1.93 -7.41 14.60
CA LEU A 132 -2.00 -6.49 13.48
C LEU A 132 -2.79 -5.23 13.87
N MET A 133 -3.89 -5.39 14.59
CA MET A 133 -4.68 -4.29 15.15
C MET A 133 -3.82 -3.39 16.06
N LYS A 134 -3.08 -3.97 17.01
CA LYS A 134 -2.17 -3.24 17.88
C LYS A 134 -1.13 -2.46 17.07
N HIS A 135 -0.55 -3.08 16.04
CA HIS A 135 0.43 -2.42 15.18
C HIS A 135 -0.17 -1.24 14.41
N VAL A 136 -1.31 -1.45 13.74
CA VAL A 136 -2.02 -0.40 12.97
C VAL A 136 -2.37 0.78 13.86
N ASN A 137 -2.92 0.53 15.07
CA ASN A 137 -3.28 1.58 16.01
C ASN A 137 -2.04 2.34 16.51
N SER A 138 -0.96 1.64 16.85
CA SER A 138 0.28 2.27 17.29
C SER A 138 0.87 3.20 16.23
N VAL A 139 0.86 2.75 14.97
CA VAL A 139 1.38 3.53 13.85
C VAL A 139 0.48 4.72 13.53
N HIS A 140 -0.84 4.54 13.51
CA HIS A 140 -1.78 5.63 13.29
C HIS A 140 -1.63 6.71 14.38
N ASN A 141 -1.52 6.32 15.66
CA ASN A 141 -1.34 7.28 16.76
C ASN A 141 -0.06 8.11 16.58
N LYS A 142 1.07 7.46 16.23
CA LYS A 142 2.33 8.17 15.95
C LYS A 142 2.20 9.19 14.83
N HIS A 143 1.47 8.86 13.77
CA HIS A 143 1.20 9.78 12.67
C HIS A 143 0.35 10.97 13.13
N THR A 144 -0.70 10.73 13.91
CA THR A 144 -1.53 11.82 14.46
C THR A 144 -0.79 12.71 15.46
N GLU A 145 0.19 12.18 16.18
CA GLU A 145 1.06 12.96 17.07
C GLU A 145 2.08 13.77 16.27
N GLY A 146 2.70 13.16 15.25
CA GLY A 146 3.64 13.83 14.35
C GLY A 146 3.01 14.99 13.56
N GLU A 147 1.73 14.90 13.21
CA GLU A 147 0.95 16.00 12.61
C GLU A 147 0.81 17.22 13.55
N LYS A 148 0.77 17.00 14.87
CA LYS A 148 0.59 18.06 15.88
C LYS A 148 1.88 18.79 16.24
N THR A 149 3.02 18.16 16.01
CA THR A 149 4.35 18.78 16.10
C THR A 149 4.88 19.02 14.70
N PRO A 150 4.58 20.17 14.06
CA PRO A 150 5.29 20.52 12.84
C PRO A 150 6.77 20.60 13.21
N SER A 151 7.57 19.77 12.56
CA SER A 151 9.03 19.82 12.62
C SER A 151 9.47 21.27 12.46
N ARG A 152 10.09 21.80 13.53
CA ARG A 152 10.80 23.08 13.55
C ARG A 152 11.91 23.11 12.50
#